data_AF-A0A7S3SS21-F1
#
_entry.id   AF-A0A7S3SS21-F1
#
_cell.length_a   1.000
_cell.length_b   1.000
_cell.length_c   1.000
_cell.angle_alpha   90.00
_cell.angle_beta   90.00
_cell.angle_gamma   90.00
#
_symmetry.space_group_name_H-M   'P 1'
#
loop_
_entity.id
_entity.type
_entity.pdbx_description
1 polymer ?
#
loop_
_entity_poly.entity_id
_entity_poly.type
_entity_poly.pdbx_seq_one_letter_code
_entity_poly.pdbx_strand_id
1 'polypeptide(L)'
;VWTGPSVLINRHPTLYAMPKNVTVVLAQGANDEVYPCRRPDLEALMQTGTPNRCFLYFTANSGRLGRGYTREGDSHNMASLLAYDTLPRLCDAALGREPPEMQLMRSWAMFRSAERLAAERWLGYAPHGLRKLWESTEQKGMDDQVLFEVKQDTEEHAKVSGLFLSQPTWPRAYHDMNPAMWQHLTIYKIERVENGMQEDGNAEPYFRSLERGITNQGINFTPGVHTTWAFHGSSAIESIVTNPISGFQPLMSGSRASTVWGPGTYFARDAKYVYDGGFCAPLPDGSKQILLCLLMTGMVCLGDPEHKGVLPVRMGRHRYNSSVDSLANPEIFVTQSPGAAYPAYVITFSQMPTGTADGDGDRWP
;
A
#
# COMPACT_ATOMS: atom_id res chain seq x y z
N VAL A 1 27.93 -5.72 29.01
CA VAL A 1 26.68 -5.20 28.42
C VAL A 1 26.77 -5.42 26.93
N TRP A 2 25.78 -6.07 26.32
CA TRP A 2 25.75 -6.29 24.86
C TRP A 2 25.58 -4.94 24.14
N THR A 3 26.42 -4.69 23.14
CA THR A 3 26.44 -3.44 22.34
C THR A 3 26.24 -3.71 20.85
N GLY A 4 25.93 -4.96 20.48
CA GLY A 4 25.66 -5.34 19.11
C GLY A 4 24.23 -5.03 18.67
N PRO A 5 23.96 -5.06 17.36
CA PRO A 5 22.60 -5.03 16.84
C PRO A 5 21.71 -6.07 17.53
N SER A 6 20.46 -5.71 17.77
CA SER A 6 19.55 -6.55 18.56
C SER A 6 18.15 -6.57 17.97
N VAL A 7 17.57 -7.76 17.89
CA VAL A 7 16.12 -7.95 17.79
C VAL A 7 15.63 -8.34 19.18
N LEU A 8 14.77 -7.51 19.76
CA LEU A 8 14.13 -7.74 21.04
C LEU A 8 12.71 -8.23 20.76
N ILE A 9 12.33 -9.37 21.32
CA ILE A 9 10.98 -9.91 21.23
C ILE A 9 10.34 -9.74 22.61
N ASN A 10 9.26 -8.98 22.66
CA ASN A 10 8.56 -8.52 23.85
C ASN A 10 9.43 -7.61 24.74
N ARG A 11 8.92 -6.42 25.03
CA ARG A 11 9.59 -5.45 25.89
C ARG A 11 9.46 -5.88 27.35
N HIS A 12 10.56 -6.35 27.94
CA HIS A 12 10.59 -6.62 29.38
C HIS A 12 10.28 -5.33 30.19
N PRO A 13 9.49 -5.39 31.29
CA PRO A 13 9.07 -4.21 32.05
C PRO A 13 10.21 -3.36 32.63
N THR A 14 11.39 -3.95 32.81
CA THR A 14 12.59 -3.24 33.31
C THR A 14 13.36 -2.48 32.22
N LEU A 15 12.95 -2.57 30.96
CA LEU A 15 13.54 -1.78 29.87
C LEU A 15 12.87 -0.40 29.84
N TYR A 16 13.57 0.61 30.35
CA TYR A 16 13.10 2.00 30.43
C TYR A 16 13.70 2.92 29.37
N ALA A 17 14.81 2.52 28.73
CA ALA A 17 15.45 3.29 27.67
C ALA A 17 16.17 2.35 26.68
N MET A 18 16.23 2.76 25.42
CA MET A 18 16.97 2.07 24.38
C MET A 18 18.46 2.41 24.42
N PRO A 19 19.35 1.44 24.16
CA PRO A 19 20.78 1.68 24.12
C PRO A 19 21.16 2.71 23.04
N LYS A 20 22.14 3.56 23.36
CA LYS A 20 22.67 4.55 22.42
C LYS A 20 23.69 3.89 21.48
N ASN A 21 23.75 4.39 20.25
CA ASN A 21 24.64 3.93 19.18
C ASN A 21 24.45 2.46 18.76
N VAL A 22 23.34 1.81 19.15
CA VAL A 22 23.01 0.43 18.79
C VAL A 22 21.77 0.42 17.90
N THR A 23 21.75 -0.46 16.90
CA THR A 23 20.55 -0.75 16.12
C THR A 23 19.67 -1.73 16.87
N VAL A 24 18.42 -1.33 17.15
CA VAL A 24 17.46 -2.14 17.89
C VAL A 24 16.16 -2.24 17.11
N VAL A 25 15.73 -3.47 16.87
CA VAL A 25 14.38 -3.78 16.42
C VAL A 25 13.61 -4.34 17.61
N LEU A 26 12.52 -3.70 18.02
CA LEU A 26 11.63 -4.23 19.03
C LEU A 26 10.38 -4.80 18.36
N ALA A 27 10.16 -6.10 18.51
CA ALA A 27 8.92 -6.77 18.16
C ALA A 27 8.00 -6.83 19.38
N GLN A 28 6.75 -6.38 19.24
CA GLN A 28 5.76 -6.42 20.32
C GLN A 28 4.35 -6.64 19.77
N GLY A 29 3.62 -7.58 20.38
CA GLY A 29 2.19 -7.77 20.17
C GLY A 29 1.32 -6.92 21.09
N ALA A 30 0.20 -6.40 20.56
CA ALA A 30 -0.79 -5.65 21.34
C ALA A 30 -1.60 -6.50 22.32
N ASN A 31 -1.69 -7.81 22.07
CA ASN A 31 -2.41 -8.77 22.90
C ASN A 31 -1.47 -9.55 23.85
N ASP A 32 -0.22 -9.07 24.04
CA ASP A 32 0.73 -9.66 24.98
C ASP A 32 0.17 -9.65 26.41
N GLU A 33 -0.12 -10.84 26.90
CA GLU A 33 -0.73 -11.11 28.20
C GLU A 33 0.30 -11.18 29.35
N VAL A 34 1.60 -11.23 29.05
CA VAL A 34 2.69 -11.36 30.04
C VAL A 34 3.34 -10.01 30.30
N TYR A 35 3.67 -9.27 29.23
CA TYR A 35 4.25 -7.91 29.30
C TYR A 35 3.38 -6.88 28.56
N PRO A 36 2.13 -6.67 29.02
CA PRO A 36 1.21 -5.76 28.35
C PRO A 36 1.79 -4.34 28.29
N CYS A 37 1.84 -3.77 27.09
CA CYS A 37 2.37 -2.43 26.87
C CYS A 37 1.58 -1.72 25.78
N ARG A 38 1.18 -0.46 26.02
CA ARG A 38 0.44 0.31 25.03
C ARG A 38 1.40 0.81 23.95
N ARG A 39 0.90 0.92 22.71
CA ARG A 39 1.65 1.46 21.57
C ARG A 39 2.33 2.82 21.85
N PRO A 40 1.65 3.82 22.44
CA PRO A 40 2.31 5.12 22.73
C PRO A 40 3.49 5.00 23.70
N ASP A 41 3.44 4.06 24.64
CA ASP A 41 4.53 3.84 25.61
C ASP A 41 5.75 3.18 24.91
N LEU A 42 5.51 2.28 23.95
CA LEU A 42 6.55 1.67 23.11
C LEU A 42 7.17 2.70 22.14
N GLU A 43 6.34 3.55 21.53
CA GLU A 43 6.80 4.63 20.66
C GLU A 43 7.66 5.64 21.44
N ALA A 44 7.25 6.02 22.65
CA ALA A 44 8.05 6.84 23.55
C ALA A 44 9.39 6.15 23.92
N LEU A 45 9.37 4.84 24.18
CA LEU A 45 10.60 4.07 24.42
C LEU A 45 11.53 4.09 23.19
N MET A 46 11.01 3.95 21.97
CA MET A 46 11.84 4.03 20.76
C MET A 46 12.54 5.38 20.63
N GLN A 47 11.86 6.47 21.01
CA GLN A 47 12.43 7.83 20.97
C GLN A 47 13.60 8.03 21.92
N THR A 48 13.73 7.20 22.97
CA THR A 48 14.90 7.22 23.86
C THR A 48 16.17 6.66 23.20
N GLY A 49 16.04 5.98 22.07
CA GLY A 49 17.16 5.35 21.37
C GLY A 49 17.98 6.31 20.51
N THR A 50 18.67 5.74 19.52
CA THR A 50 19.42 6.54 18.52
C THR A 50 18.52 6.75 17.30
N PRO A 51 18.35 8.00 16.82
CA PRO A 51 17.54 8.27 15.63
C PRO A 51 17.96 7.39 14.45
N ASN A 52 16.97 6.88 13.72
CA ASN A 52 17.13 6.00 12.56
C ASN A 52 17.86 4.67 12.86
N ARG A 53 17.95 4.27 14.13
CA ARG A 53 18.49 2.98 14.55
C ARG A 53 17.53 2.15 15.39
N CYS A 54 16.39 2.72 15.78
CA CYS A 54 15.36 2.01 16.53
C CYS A 54 14.13 1.84 15.66
N PHE A 55 13.61 0.62 15.56
CA PHE A 55 12.37 0.32 14.85
C PHE A 55 11.46 -0.53 15.73
N LEU A 56 10.18 -0.16 15.76
CA LEU A 56 9.12 -0.90 16.43
C LEU A 56 8.33 -1.72 15.41
N TYR A 57 8.53 -3.03 15.41
CA TYR A 57 7.65 -3.98 14.76
C TYR A 57 6.48 -4.29 15.70
N PHE A 58 5.39 -3.52 15.56
CA PHE A 58 4.19 -3.70 16.36
C PHE A 58 3.14 -4.49 15.59
N THR A 59 2.44 -5.40 16.26
CA THR A 59 1.25 -6.07 15.72
C THR A 59 0.06 -5.75 16.61
N ALA A 60 -1.08 -5.41 16.00
CA ALA A 60 -2.28 -5.02 16.73
C ALA A 60 -3.54 -5.48 16.03
N ASN A 61 -4.63 -5.60 16.79
CA ASN A 61 -5.94 -5.85 16.21
C ASN A 61 -6.28 -4.75 15.20
N SER A 62 -6.83 -5.12 14.05
CA SER A 62 -7.47 -4.16 13.16
C SER A 62 -8.78 -3.66 13.76
N GLY A 63 -9.49 -2.77 13.05
CA GLY A 63 -10.92 -2.60 13.25
C GLY A 63 -11.67 -3.90 12.95
N ARG A 64 -12.88 -4.03 13.51
CA ARG A 64 -13.71 -5.24 13.30
C ARG A 64 -14.33 -5.23 11.91
N LEU A 65 -14.36 -6.42 11.30
CA LEU A 65 -15.10 -6.71 10.07
C LEU A 65 -15.93 -7.98 10.30
N GLY A 66 -17.26 -7.86 10.24
CA GLY A 66 -18.14 -8.95 10.66
C GLY A 66 -17.98 -9.27 12.15
N ARG A 67 -17.66 -10.53 12.48
CA ARG A 67 -17.51 -10.98 13.88
C ARG A 67 -16.09 -10.88 14.43
N GLY A 68 -15.08 -10.73 13.58
CA GLY A 68 -13.66 -10.81 13.95
C GLY A 68 -12.83 -9.60 13.53
N TYR A 69 -11.51 -9.77 13.63
CA TYR A 69 -10.52 -8.84 13.12
C TYR A 69 -9.94 -9.37 11.81
N THR A 70 -9.60 -8.48 10.89
CA THR A 70 -8.86 -8.84 9.66
C THR A 70 -7.37 -9.10 9.94
N ARG A 71 -6.87 -8.56 11.05
CA ARG A 71 -5.55 -8.78 11.60
C ARG A 71 -5.68 -8.84 13.11
N GLU A 72 -5.22 -9.91 13.72
CA GLU A 72 -5.14 -10.04 15.17
C GLU A 72 -3.74 -9.64 15.64
N GLY A 73 -3.66 -8.89 16.73
CA GLY A 73 -2.39 -8.58 17.38
C GLY A 73 -1.81 -9.81 18.04
N ASP A 74 -0.49 -9.93 18.07
CA ASP A 74 0.13 -11.08 18.72
C ASP A 74 -0.07 -11.06 20.24
N SER A 75 -0.18 -12.26 20.80
CA SER A 75 0.05 -12.58 22.21
C SER A 75 1.54 -12.58 22.54
N HIS A 76 1.90 -12.95 23.77
CA HIS A 76 3.30 -13.00 24.19
C HIS A 76 4.16 -13.88 23.28
N ASN A 77 3.62 -15.01 22.81
CA ASN A 77 4.24 -15.77 21.73
C ASN A 77 3.86 -15.16 20.37
N MET A 78 4.77 -14.38 19.79
CA MET A 78 4.50 -13.62 18.56
C MET A 78 4.49 -14.50 17.31
N ALA A 79 3.33 -15.09 17.01
CA ALA A 79 3.13 -15.95 15.84
C ALA A 79 3.42 -15.22 14.51
N SER A 80 3.16 -13.92 14.43
CA SER A 80 3.43 -13.11 13.23
C SER A 80 4.90 -13.13 12.79
N LEU A 81 5.83 -13.35 13.72
CA LEU A 81 7.26 -13.43 13.44
C LEU A 81 7.63 -14.63 12.55
N LEU A 82 6.79 -15.67 12.55
CA LEU A 82 6.96 -16.87 11.72
C LEU A 82 6.33 -16.72 10.33
N ALA A 83 5.48 -15.71 10.12
CA ALA A 83 4.85 -15.46 8.83
C ALA A 83 5.79 -14.64 7.92
N TYR A 84 5.76 -14.90 6.62
CA TYR A 84 6.43 -14.07 5.60
C TYR A 84 7.93 -13.81 5.84
N ASP A 85 8.64 -14.79 6.42
CA ASP A 85 10.03 -14.67 6.88
C ASP A 85 10.29 -13.42 7.71
N THR A 86 9.32 -13.01 8.53
CA THR A 86 9.39 -11.76 9.28
C THR A 86 10.58 -11.72 10.22
N LEU A 87 10.78 -12.72 11.07
CA LEU A 87 11.90 -12.72 12.02
C LEU A 87 13.28 -12.63 11.32
N PRO A 88 13.60 -13.46 10.30
CA PRO A 88 14.81 -13.28 9.51
C PRO A 88 14.99 -11.86 8.97
N ARG A 89 13.93 -11.27 8.39
CA ARG A 89 13.97 -9.92 7.83
C ARG A 89 14.17 -8.84 8.90
N LEU A 90 13.62 -9.02 10.11
CA LEU A 90 13.89 -8.14 11.24
C LEU A 90 15.34 -8.27 11.74
N CYS A 91 15.92 -9.48 11.69
CA CYS A 91 17.34 -9.69 11.98
C CYS A 91 18.22 -8.98 10.95
N ASP A 92 17.94 -9.15 9.66
CA ASP A 92 18.64 -8.45 8.58
C ASP A 92 18.53 -6.92 8.73
N ALA A 93 17.34 -6.44 9.10
CA ALA A 93 17.11 -5.03 9.39
C ALA A 93 17.95 -4.51 10.56
N ALA A 94 18.09 -5.30 11.63
CA ALA A 94 18.94 -4.93 12.76
C ALA A 94 20.44 -4.92 12.38
N LEU A 95 20.88 -5.93 11.62
CA LEU A 95 22.28 -6.07 11.18
C LEU A 95 22.66 -5.10 10.05
N GLY A 96 21.68 -4.57 9.34
CA GLY A 96 21.84 -3.66 8.22
C GLY A 96 22.50 -2.33 8.57
N ARG A 97 23.02 -1.65 7.54
CA ARG A 97 23.64 -0.32 7.65
C ARG A 97 22.65 0.83 7.46
N GLU A 98 21.53 0.55 6.83
CA GLU A 98 20.43 1.51 6.68
C GLU A 98 19.52 1.45 7.92
N PRO A 99 18.62 2.44 8.10
CA PRO A 99 17.63 2.37 9.17
C PRO A 99 16.84 1.05 9.11
N PRO A 100 16.58 0.37 10.24
CA PRO A 100 15.97 -0.96 10.24
C PRO A 100 14.59 -1.00 9.57
N GLU A 101 13.77 0.04 9.74
CA GLU A 101 12.48 0.13 9.07
C GLU A 101 12.62 0.24 7.54
N MET A 102 13.67 0.89 7.03
CA MET A 102 13.95 1.01 5.60
C MET A 102 14.34 -0.34 5.01
N GLN A 103 15.14 -1.12 5.74
CA GLN A 103 15.48 -2.49 5.34
C GLN A 103 14.24 -3.37 5.26
N LEU A 104 13.35 -3.28 6.26
CA LEU A 104 12.09 -4.01 6.23
C LEU A 104 11.22 -3.58 5.05
N MET A 105 11.06 -2.27 4.79
CA MET A 105 10.29 -1.78 3.66
C MET A 105 10.85 -2.24 2.30
N ARG A 106 12.18 -2.21 2.13
CA ARG A 106 12.84 -2.71 0.89
C ARG A 106 12.53 -4.18 0.65
N SER A 107 12.52 -4.98 1.71
CA SER A 107 12.27 -6.43 1.58
C SER A 107 10.87 -6.76 1.05
N TRP A 108 9.89 -5.84 1.12
CA TRP A 108 8.54 -6.06 0.55
C TRP A 108 8.53 -6.29 -0.96
N ALA A 109 9.59 -5.91 -1.67
CA ALA A 109 9.75 -6.26 -3.09
C ALA A 109 9.70 -7.78 -3.32
N MET A 110 10.08 -8.61 -2.34
CA MET A 110 10.08 -10.07 -2.49
C MET A 110 8.69 -10.69 -2.71
N PHE A 111 7.62 -9.98 -2.33
CA PHE A 111 6.23 -10.43 -2.49
C PHE A 111 5.64 -10.14 -3.88
N ARG A 112 6.41 -9.46 -4.74
CA ARG A 112 6.04 -9.14 -6.12
C ARG A 112 6.85 -10.00 -7.07
N SER A 113 6.23 -10.44 -8.17
CA SER A 113 6.95 -11.18 -9.22
C SER A 113 8.00 -10.31 -9.90
N ALA A 114 9.00 -10.94 -10.52
CA ALA A 114 10.05 -10.24 -11.23
C ALA A 114 9.50 -9.41 -12.41
N GLU A 115 8.48 -9.94 -13.09
CA GLU A 115 7.77 -9.31 -14.21
C GLU A 115 7.03 -8.05 -13.73
N ARG A 116 6.32 -8.15 -12.59
CA ARG A 116 5.69 -6.98 -11.96
C ARG A 116 6.73 -5.92 -11.64
N LEU A 117 7.79 -6.27 -10.94
CA LEU A 117 8.83 -5.31 -10.57
C LEU A 117 9.50 -4.68 -11.81
N ALA A 118 9.64 -5.41 -12.91
CA ALA A 118 10.14 -4.88 -14.18
C ALA A 118 9.16 -3.88 -14.81
N ALA A 119 7.85 -4.18 -14.81
CA ALA A 119 6.82 -3.27 -15.29
C ALA A 119 6.74 -1.98 -14.45
N GLU A 120 6.79 -2.09 -13.12
CA GLU A 120 6.81 -0.92 -12.23
C GLU A 120 8.04 -0.03 -12.48
N ARG A 121 9.23 -0.63 -12.67
CA ARG A 121 10.46 0.11 -13.01
C ARG A 121 10.36 0.82 -14.36
N TRP A 122 9.71 0.19 -15.34
CA TRP A 122 9.55 0.76 -16.68
C TRP A 122 8.65 2.00 -16.66
N LEU A 123 7.51 1.91 -15.97
CA LEU A 123 6.62 3.05 -15.74
C LEU A 123 7.35 4.16 -14.97
N GLY A 124 8.14 3.77 -13.98
CA GLY A 124 8.83 4.69 -13.07
C GLY A 124 8.03 4.89 -11.79
N TYR A 125 8.58 5.71 -10.90
CA TYR A 125 8.14 5.81 -9.51
C TYR A 125 7.93 7.26 -9.05
N ALA A 126 7.83 8.19 -9.99
CA ALA A 126 7.62 9.62 -9.76
C ALA A 126 6.53 10.15 -10.71
N PRO A 127 5.61 11.03 -10.24
CA PRO A 127 4.53 11.56 -11.06
C PRO A 127 5.01 12.22 -12.36
N HIS A 128 5.94 13.17 -12.27
CA HIS A 128 6.50 13.86 -13.45
C HIS A 128 7.17 12.92 -14.47
N GLY A 129 7.64 11.75 -14.03
CA GLY A 129 8.24 10.76 -14.91
C GLY A 129 7.23 10.12 -15.87
N LEU A 130 5.93 10.19 -15.57
CA LEU A 130 4.86 9.63 -16.40
C LEU A 130 4.55 10.51 -17.61
N ARG A 131 4.89 11.81 -17.59
CA ARG A 131 4.68 12.73 -18.73
C ARG A 131 5.36 12.29 -20.01
N LYS A 132 6.43 11.50 -19.91
CA LYS A 132 7.10 10.90 -21.08
C LYS A 132 6.14 10.04 -21.93
N LEU A 133 5.07 9.53 -21.32
CA LEU A 133 4.05 8.71 -21.97
C LEU A 133 2.87 9.55 -22.47
N TRP A 134 2.78 10.83 -22.10
CA TRP A 134 1.62 11.66 -22.38
C TRP A 134 1.49 12.03 -23.86
N GLU A 135 0.26 11.99 -24.36
CA GLU A 135 -0.16 12.35 -25.73
C GLU A 135 -0.89 13.68 -25.79
N SER A 136 -1.31 14.22 -24.64
CA SER A 136 -1.85 15.57 -24.46
C SER A 136 -0.94 16.63 -25.08
N THR A 137 -1.52 17.78 -25.41
CA THR A 137 -0.82 18.88 -26.08
C THR A 137 0.39 19.30 -25.26
N GLU A 138 1.57 19.24 -25.87
CA GLU A 138 2.86 19.54 -25.24
C GLU A 138 3.17 18.69 -23.98
N GLN A 139 2.47 17.56 -23.80
CA GLN A 139 2.56 16.69 -22.62
C GLN A 139 2.24 17.44 -21.33
N LYS A 140 1.34 18.40 -21.41
CA LYS A 140 0.95 19.24 -20.27
C LYS A 140 -0.30 18.75 -19.56
N GLY A 141 -1.13 17.91 -20.19
CA GLY A 141 -2.41 17.45 -19.61
C GLY A 141 -3.36 18.60 -19.27
N MET A 142 -3.35 19.66 -20.09
CA MET A 142 -4.19 20.86 -19.94
C MET A 142 -5.35 20.89 -20.94
N ASP A 143 -5.51 19.84 -21.74
CA ASP A 143 -6.62 19.65 -22.66
C ASP A 143 -7.90 19.29 -21.89
N ASP A 144 -9.07 19.52 -22.51
CA ASP A 144 -10.36 19.10 -21.93
C ASP A 144 -10.46 17.56 -21.79
N GLN A 145 -9.79 16.84 -22.69
CA GLN A 145 -9.65 15.39 -22.63
C GLN A 145 -8.55 15.01 -21.63
N VAL A 146 -8.91 14.21 -20.62
CA VAL A 146 -7.96 13.71 -19.60
C VAL A 146 -7.69 12.21 -19.71
N LEU A 147 -8.45 11.47 -20.51
CA LEU A 147 -8.29 10.03 -20.71
C LEU A 147 -7.82 9.75 -22.13
N PHE A 148 -6.69 9.06 -22.27
CA PHE A 148 -6.08 8.70 -23.54
C PHE A 148 -5.95 7.19 -23.63
N GLU A 149 -6.55 6.58 -24.66
CA GLU A 149 -6.51 5.12 -24.82
C GLU A 149 -5.09 4.63 -25.18
N VAL A 150 -4.59 3.66 -24.42
CA VAL A 150 -3.29 3.04 -24.67
C VAL A 150 -3.46 1.90 -25.67
N LYS A 151 -2.81 2.02 -26.83
CA LYS A 151 -2.90 1.02 -27.91
C LYS A 151 -2.38 -0.35 -27.48
N GLN A 152 -3.12 -1.42 -27.82
CA GLN A 152 -2.86 -2.78 -27.34
C GLN A 152 -1.49 -3.36 -27.73
N ASP A 153 -0.92 -2.92 -28.85
CA ASP A 153 0.35 -3.37 -29.41
C ASP A 153 1.57 -2.65 -28.82
N THR A 154 1.38 -1.76 -27.85
CA THR A 154 2.46 -0.98 -27.24
C THR A 154 3.09 -1.68 -26.02
N GLU A 155 4.35 -1.34 -25.74
CA GLU A 155 5.01 -1.80 -24.52
C GLU A 155 4.30 -1.30 -23.25
N GLU A 156 3.76 -0.08 -23.27
CA GLU A 156 2.99 0.49 -22.16
C GLU A 156 1.78 -0.37 -21.82
N HIS A 157 0.96 -0.72 -22.82
CA HIS A 157 -0.19 -1.59 -22.65
C HIS A 157 0.23 -2.94 -22.05
N ALA A 158 1.32 -3.53 -22.55
CA ALA A 158 1.85 -4.78 -22.04
C ALA A 158 2.29 -4.68 -20.55
N LYS A 159 2.95 -3.57 -20.15
CA LYS A 159 3.33 -3.35 -18.74
C LYS A 159 2.10 -3.20 -17.84
N VAL A 160 1.15 -2.35 -18.21
CA VAL A 160 -0.06 -2.09 -17.39
C VAL A 160 -0.93 -3.34 -17.29
N SER A 161 -1.10 -4.08 -18.39
CA SER A 161 -1.80 -5.37 -18.39
C SER A 161 -1.10 -6.40 -17.50
N GLY A 162 0.23 -6.50 -17.59
CA GLY A 162 1.03 -7.39 -16.75
C GLY A 162 0.91 -7.06 -15.26
N LEU A 163 0.89 -5.77 -14.90
CA LEU A 163 0.65 -5.34 -13.53
C LEU A 163 -0.75 -5.74 -13.05
N PHE A 164 -1.77 -5.47 -13.86
CA PHE A 164 -3.15 -5.81 -13.52
C PHE A 164 -3.30 -7.32 -13.26
N LEU A 165 -2.78 -8.17 -14.15
CA LEU A 165 -2.94 -9.62 -14.04
C LEU A 165 -1.99 -10.26 -13.00
N SER A 166 -0.92 -9.57 -12.59
CA SER A 166 0.11 -10.11 -11.71
C SER A 166 -0.45 -10.74 -10.42
N GLN A 167 0.15 -11.87 -10.03
CA GLN A 167 -0.11 -12.53 -8.76
C GLN A 167 1.13 -12.42 -7.86
N PRO A 168 0.96 -12.41 -6.53
CA PRO A 168 2.08 -12.39 -5.61
C PRO A 168 2.85 -13.70 -5.68
N THR A 169 4.12 -13.65 -5.30
CA THR A 169 5.02 -14.81 -5.22
C THR A 169 4.84 -15.61 -3.93
N TRP A 170 4.08 -15.07 -2.99
CA TRP A 170 3.77 -15.65 -1.68
C TRP A 170 2.25 -15.72 -1.47
N PRO A 171 1.78 -16.61 -0.57
CA PRO A 171 0.37 -16.65 -0.19
C PRO A 171 -0.12 -15.29 0.30
N ARG A 172 -1.37 -14.96 -0.05
CA ARG A 172 -2.02 -13.72 0.37
C ARG A 172 -2.42 -13.79 1.84
N ALA A 173 -2.42 -12.64 2.51
CA ALA A 173 -3.05 -12.51 3.83
C ALA A 173 -4.57 -12.62 3.75
N TYR A 174 -5.16 -12.15 2.65
CA TYR A 174 -6.60 -12.17 2.42
C TYR A 174 -6.96 -13.25 1.40
N HIS A 175 -7.90 -14.13 1.78
CA HIS A 175 -8.29 -15.26 0.95
C HIS A 175 -8.90 -14.83 -0.39
N ASP A 176 -8.49 -15.54 -1.44
CA ASP A 176 -9.11 -15.43 -2.76
C ASP A 176 -10.52 -16.03 -2.70
N MET A 177 -11.52 -15.24 -3.09
CA MET A 177 -12.91 -15.73 -3.15
C MET A 177 -13.12 -16.65 -4.35
N ASN A 178 -12.36 -16.43 -5.44
CA ASN A 178 -12.41 -17.28 -6.62
C ASN A 178 -11.07 -17.23 -7.40
N PRO A 179 -10.12 -18.14 -7.13
CA PRO A 179 -8.80 -18.13 -7.76
C PRO A 179 -8.85 -18.39 -9.27
N ALA A 180 -9.70 -19.32 -9.72
CA ALA A 180 -9.79 -19.72 -11.12
C ALA A 180 -10.37 -18.62 -12.00
N MET A 181 -11.34 -17.85 -11.49
CA MET A 181 -11.99 -16.78 -12.26
C MET A 181 -11.06 -15.64 -12.65
N TRP A 182 -10.00 -15.40 -11.87
CA TRP A 182 -9.03 -14.33 -12.19
C TRP A 182 -8.31 -14.58 -13.52
N GLN A 183 -8.13 -15.85 -13.91
CA GLN A 183 -7.47 -16.24 -15.14
C GLN A 183 -8.35 -16.02 -16.39
N HIS A 184 -9.65 -15.80 -16.21
CA HIS A 184 -10.63 -15.60 -17.29
C HIS A 184 -11.03 -14.14 -17.49
N LEU A 185 -10.34 -13.20 -16.83
CA LEU A 185 -10.55 -11.78 -17.05
C LEU A 185 -9.92 -11.34 -18.37
N THR A 186 -10.69 -10.56 -19.12
CA THR A 186 -10.24 -9.91 -20.35
C THR A 186 -10.20 -8.42 -20.13
N ILE A 187 -9.05 -7.80 -20.42
CA ILE A 187 -8.92 -6.35 -20.47
C ILE A 187 -9.49 -5.89 -21.82
N TYR A 188 -10.47 -5.01 -21.79
CA TYR A 188 -11.04 -4.41 -22.99
C TYR A 188 -10.32 -3.14 -23.39
N LYS A 189 -10.01 -2.32 -22.38
CA LYS A 189 -9.48 -0.98 -22.61
C LYS A 189 -8.60 -0.55 -21.44
N ILE A 190 -7.48 0.10 -21.78
CA ILE A 190 -6.61 0.80 -20.83
C ILE A 190 -6.57 2.25 -21.26
N GLU A 191 -6.94 3.16 -20.37
CA GLU A 191 -6.87 4.60 -20.58
C GLU A 191 -5.83 5.18 -19.63
N ARG A 192 -4.82 5.84 -20.16
CA ARG A 192 -3.89 6.67 -19.40
C ARG A 192 -4.59 7.95 -18.98
N VAL A 193 -4.41 8.33 -17.73
CA VAL A 193 -4.88 9.60 -17.18
C VAL A 193 -3.79 10.64 -17.40
N GLU A 194 -4.15 11.72 -18.07
CA GLU A 194 -3.27 12.85 -18.39
C GLU A 194 -3.89 14.15 -17.87
N ASN A 195 -4.03 14.23 -16.55
CA ASN A 195 -4.54 15.42 -15.89
C ASN A 195 -3.38 16.22 -15.27
N GLY A 196 -2.90 17.21 -16.03
CA GLY A 196 -1.80 18.08 -15.65
C GLY A 196 -2.11 18.96 -14.45
N MET A 197 -3.34 19.46 -14.34
CA MET A 197 -3.77 20.25 -13.18
C MET A 197 -3.70 19.43 -11.89
N GLN A 198 -4.16 18.18 -11.92
CA GLN A 198 -4.09 17.27 -10.77
C GLN A 198 -2.64 16.90 -10.43
N GLU A 199 -1.80 16.66 -11.43
CA GLU A 199 -0.41 16.32 -11.21
C GLU A 199 0.39 17.51 -10.64
N ASP A 200 0.40 18.65 -11.34
CA ASP A 200 1.15 19.85 -10.96
C ASP A 200 0.61 20.51 -9.68
N GLY A 201 -0.70 20.46 -9.48
CA GLY A 201 -1.38 21.10 -8.37
C GLY A 201 -1.34 20.28 -7.07
N ASN A 202 -1.17 18.96 -7.16
CA ASN A 202 -1.37 18.08 -6.01
C ASN A 202 -0.31 16.99 -5.87
N ALA A 203 -0.18 16.09 -6.86
CA ALA A 203 0.68 14.92 -6.76
C ALA A 203 2.18 15.28 -6.72
N GLU A 204 2.64 16.13 -7.63
CA GLU A 204 4.05 16.54 -7.74
C GLU A 204 4.50 17.41 -6.53
N PRO A 205 3.72 18.41 -6.07
CA PRO A 205 4.04 19.12 -4.83
C PRO A 205 4.13 18.20 -3.61
N TYR A 206 3.23 17.21 -3.50
CA TYR A 206 3.27 16.22 -2.43
C TYR A 206 4.53 15.35 -2.52
N PHE A 207 4.86 14.84 -3.71
CA PHE A 207 6.06 14.05 -3.95
C PHE A 207 7.34 14.79 -3.53
N ARG A 208 7.50 16.07 -3.94
CA ARG A 208 8.64 16.91 -3.54
C ARG A 208 8.68 17.21 -2.05
N SER A 209 7.52 17.42 -1.44
CA SER A 209 7.41 17.60 0.01
C SER A 209 7.84 16.34 0.76
N LEU A 210 7.41 15.18 0.26
CA LEU A 210 7.75 13.88 0.80
C LEU A 210 9.24 13.60 0.72
N GLU A 211 9.86 13.77 -0.45
CA GLU A 211 11.30 13.61 -0.66
C GLU A 211 12.12 14.48 0.30
N ARG A 212 11.76 15.76 0.39
CA ARG A 212 12.41 16.71 1.30
C ARG A 212 12.19 16.31 2.77
N GLY A 213 11.00 15.85 3.11
CA GLY A 213 10.63 15.39 4.44
C GLY A 213 11.44 14.17 4.89
N ILE A 214 11.67 13.21 4.00
CA ILE A 214 12.49 12.03 4.25
C ILE A 214 13.97 12.41 4.35
N THR A 215 14.46 13.25 3.44
CA THR A 215 15.85 13.75 3.46
C THR A 215 16.17 14.52 4.74
N ASN A 216 15.24 15.36 5.20
CA ASN A 216 15.36 16.10 6.47
C ASN A 216 15.39 15.20 7.72
N GLN A 217 14.91 13.96 7.60
CA GLN A 217 15.03 12.95 8.66
C GLN A 217 16.37 12.19 8.59
N GLY A 218 17.28 12.56 7.68
CA GLY A 218 18.57 11.90 7.52
C GLY A 218 18.49 10.56 6.79
N ILE A 219 17.46 10.36 5.96
CA ILE A 219 17.22 9.15 5.18
C ILE A 219 17.29 9.51 3.71
N ASN A 220 17.91 8.64 2.90
CA ASN A 220 17.90 8.82 1.45
C ASN A 220 16.53 8.46 0.89
N PHE A 221 15.87 9.44 0.26
CA PHE A 221 14.67 9.16 -0.52
C PHE A 221 14.99 8.15 -1.63
N THR A 222 14.18 7.11 -1.72
CA THR A 222 14.33 6.02 -2.69
C THR A 222 12.98 5.74 -3.34
N PRO A 223 12.77 6.15 -4.60
CA PRO A 223 11.59 5.76 -5.37
C PRO A 223 11.47 4.24 -5.46
N GLY A 224 10.25 3.69 -5.46
CA GLY A 224 10.01 2.24 -5.41
C GLY A 224 10.06 1.63 -4.00
N VAL A 225 10.57 2.38 -3.01
CA VAL A 225 10.43 2.06 -1.58
C VAL A 225 9.47 3.03 -0.90
N HIS A 226 9.65 4.32 -1.15
CA HIS A 226 8.78 5.39 -0.63
C HIS A 226 7.66 5.77 -1.59
N THR A 227 7.64 5.14 -2.77
CA THR A 227 6.55 5.20 -3.72
C THR A 227 6.27 3.80 -4.25
N THR A 228 5.01 3.49 -4.55
CA THR A 228 4.62 2.14 -5.01
C THR A 228 3.41 2.20 -5.93
N TRP A 229 3.32 1.24 -6.84
CA TRP A 229 2.14 1.02 -7.68
C TRP A 229 1.11 0.16 -6.95
N ALA A 230 -0.14 0.61 -6.92
CA ALA A 230 -1.25 -0.09 -6.27
C ALA A 230 -2.56 0.17 -7.00
N PHE A 231 -3.59 -0.60 -6.68
CA PHE A 231 -4.89 -0.56 -7.33
C PHE A 231 -5.98 0.02 -6.43
N HIS A 232 -6.95 0.70 -7.04
CA HIS A 232 -8.11 1.24 -6.34
C HIS A 232 -9.40 1.00 -7.12
N GLY A 233 -10.40 0.46 -6.45
CA GLY A 233 -11.75 0.29 -6.98
C GLY A 233 -12.66 1.37 -6.43
N SER A 234 -13.45 2.00 -7.28
CA SER A 234 -14.38 3.06 -6.90
C SER A 234 -15.54 3.14 -7.87
N SER A 235 -16.71 3.56 -7.40
CA SER A 235 -17.82 3.98 -8.27
C SER A 235 -17.68 5.44 -8.73
N ALA A 236 -16.65 6.14 -8.29
CA ALA A 236 -16.40 7.55 -8.55
C ALA A 236 -15.11 7.77 -9.38
N ILE A 237 -14.75 6.80 -10.23
CA ILE A 237 -13.51 6.87 -11.03
C ILE A 237 -13.47 8.13 -11.89
N GLU A 238 -14.57 8.44 -12.59
CA GLU A 238 -14.66 9.64 -13.44
C GLU A 238 -14.36 10.93 -12.66
N SER A 239 -14.95 11.10 -11.47
CA SER A 239 -14.68 12.28 -10.65
C SER A 239 -13.26 12.30 -10.07
N ILE A 240 -12.66 11.13 -9.80
CA ILE A 240 -11.26 11.05 -9.35
C ILE A 240 -10.30 11.49 -10.45
N VAL A 241 -10.50 11.06 -11.70
CA VAL A 241 -9.55 11.32 -12.80
C VAL A 241 -9.73 12.71 -13.43
N THR A 242 -10.95 13.25 -13.43
CA THR A 242 -11.25 14.56 -14.02
C THR A 242 -11.07 15.73 -13.05
N ASN A 243 -11.07 15.49 -11.73
CA ASN A 243 -10.98 16.58 -10.75
C ASN A 243 -9.61 17.29 -10.83
N PRO A 244 -9.60 18.60 -11.16
CA PRO A 244 -8.37 19.34 -11.44
C PRO A 244 -7.55 19.70 -10.19
N ILE A 245 -8.12 19.52 -8.99
CA ILE A 245 -7.50 19.95 -7.72
C ILE A 245 -7.29 18.75 -6.81
N SER A 246 -8.39 18.10 -6.42
CA SER A 246 -8.37 17.19 -5.28
C SER A 246 -8.18 15.73 -5.67
N GLY A 247 -8.43 15.31 -6.92
CA GLY A 247 -8.39 13.88 -7.29
C GLY A 247 -9.08 12.99 -6.24
N PHE A 248 -8.30 12.17 -5.53
CA PHE A 248 -8.75 11.44 -4.36
C PHE A 248 -9.16 12.36 -3.20
N GLN A 249 -10.33 12.10 -2.59
CA GLN A 249 -10.81 12.83 -1.42
C GLN A 249 -10.93 11.90 -0.20
N PRO A 250 -9.82 11.59 0.51
CA PRO A 250 -9.77 10.59 1.59
C PRO A 250 -10.78 10.77 2.72
N LEU A 251 -11.16 12.02 3.01
CA LEU A 251 -12.13 12.36 4.06
C LEU A 251 -13.59 12.26 3.60
N MET A 252 -13.83 12.19 2.28
CA MET A 252 -15.16 12.01 1.69
C MET A 252 -15.41 10.58 1.17
N SER A 253 -14.36 9.78 0.97
CA SER A 253 -14.46 8.39 0.49
C SER A 253 -15.04 7.40 1.52
N GLY A 254 -15.42 7.86 2.71
CA GLY A 254 -15.96 7.03 3.78
C GLY A 254 -17.44 6.71 3.58
N SER A 255 -17.76 5.66 2.84
CA SER A 255 -19.14 5.14 2.84
C SER A 255 -19.30 3.62 2.74
N ARG A 256 -18.22 2.84 2.62
CA ARG A 256 -18.32 1.36 2.61
C ARG A 256 -17.25 0.73 3.50
N ALA A 257 -17.73 0.11 4.58
CA ALA A 257 -17.01 -0.59 5.64
C ALA A 257 -16.30 0.30 6.68
N SER A 258 -16.26 -0.21 7.91
CA SER A 258 -15.50 0.33 9.03
C SER A 258 -14.09 0.72 8.58
N THR A 259 -13.52 1.78 9.15
CA THR A 259 -12.11 2.16 8.92
C THR A 259 -11.18 1.14 9.57
N VAL A 260 -11.11 -0.07 9.00
CA VAL A 260 -10.43 -1.25 9.56
C VAL A 260 -8.96 -0.96 9.88
N TRP A 261 -8.30 -0.14 9.07
CA TRP A 261 -6.90 0.24 9.30
C TRP A 261 -6.73 1.76 9.50
N GLY A 262 -7.82 2.46 9.82
CA GLY A 262 -7.87 3.90 10.00
C GLY A 262 -8.50 4.65 8.82
N PRO A 263 -8.78 5.95 8.98
CA PRO A 263 -9.40 6.76 7.94
C PRO A 263 -8.42 7.05 6.81
N GLY A 264 -8.92 7.10 5.58
CA GLY A 264 -8.16 7.45 4.40
C GLY A 264 -8.70 6.79 3.13
N THR A 265 -7.97 6.92 2.02
CA THR A 265 -8.22 6.19 0.78
C THR A 265 -7.39 4.91 0.78
N TYR A 266 -8.04 3.79 0.46
CA TYR A 266 -7.47 2.45 0.53
C TYR A 266 -7.06 1.98 -0.86
N PHE A 267 -5.86 1.43 -0.96
CA PHE A 267 -5.28 0.89 -2.18
C PHE A 267 -4.77 -0.50 -1.92
N ALA A 268 -5.00 -1.43 -2.85
CA ALA A 268 -4.50 -2.79 -2.74
C ALA A 268 -3.24 -2.97 -3.59
N ARG A 269 -2.27 -3.72 -3.10
CA ARG A 269 -1.11 -4.14 -3.90
C ARG A 269 -1.57 -4.85 -5.16
N ASP A 270 -2.55 -5.74 -5.07
CA ASP A 270 -2.96 -6.59 -6.18
C ASP A 270 -4.40 -6.29 -6.62
N ALA A 271 -4.62 -6.17 -7.93
CA ALA A 271 -5.93 -5.87 -8.51
C ALA A 271 -6.99 -6.92 -8.12
N LYS A 272 -6.57 -8.18 -7.93
CA LYS A 272 -7.43 -9.28 -7.52
C LYS A 272 -8.16 -9.01 -6.21
N TYR A 273 -7.50 -8.41 -5.21
CA TYR A 273 -8.13 -8.06 -3.95
C TYR A 273 -9.27 -7.05 -4.16
N VAL A 274 -9.02 -6.05 -5.00
CA VAL A 274 -10.01 -5.00 -5.32
C VAL A 274 -11.24 -5.61 -6.01
N TYR A 275 -11.00 -6.55 -6.91
CA TYR A 275 -12.04 -7.25 -7.66
C TYR A 275 -12.85 -8.21 -6.77
N ASP A 276 -12.19 -9.12 -6.04
CA ASP A 276 -12.82 -10.12 -5.17
C ASP A 276 -13.60 -9.46 -4.03
N GLY A 277 -13.12 -8.31 -3.53
CA GLY A 277 -13.81 -7.52 -2.53
C GLY A 277 -15.02 -6.72 -3.04
N GLY A 278 -15.35 -6.82 -4.34
CA GLY A 278 -16.50 -6.14 -4.92
C GLY A 278 -16.36 -4.61 -5.01
N PHE A 279 -15.13 -4.10 -4.95
CA PHE A 279 -14.87 -2.65 -4.97
C PHE A 279 -14.94 -2.06 -6.40
N CYS A 280 -14.98 -2.91 -7.42
CA CYS A 280 -15.20 -2.52 -8.81
C CYS A 280 -16.69 -2.59 -9.15
N ALA A 281 -17.36 -1.43 -9.15
CA ALA A 281 -18.76 -1.34 -9.55
C ALA A 281 -18.92 -1.71 -11.04
N PRO A 282 -19.92 -2.54 -11.42
CA PRO A 282 -20.18 -2.81 -12.82
C PRO A 282 -20.71 -1.56 -13.53
N LEU A 283 -20.26 -1.35 -14.77
CA LEU A 283 -20.80 -0.39 -15.73
C LEU A 283 -22.11 -0.93 -16.36
N PRO A 284 -22.88 -0.11 -17.09
CA PRO A 284 -24.13 -0.55 -17.72
C PRO A 284 -24.01 -1.75 -18.66
N ASP A 285 -22.85 -1.93 -19.29
CA ASP A 285 -22.53 -3.07 -20.17
C ASP A 285 -22.03 -4.31 -19.42
N GLY A 286 -21.97 -4.26 -18.09
CA GLY A 286 -21.46 -5.33 -17.22
C GLY A 286 -19.94 -5.36 -17.06
N SER A 287 -19.19 -4.54 -17.81
CA SER A 287 -17.75 -4.38 -17.60
C SER A 287 -17.47 -3.68 -16.27
N LYS A 288 -16.22 -3.72 -15.81
CA LYS A 288 -15.78 -3.14 -14.55
C LYS A 288 -14.56 -2.27 -14.79
N GLN A 289 -14.40 -1.27 -13.94
CA GLN A 289 -13.24 -0.38 -13.94
C GLN A 289 -12.46 -0.47 -12.64
N ILE A 290 -11.14 -0.32 -12.77
CA ILE A 290 -10.20 -0.22 -11.67
C ILE A 290 -9.12 0.82 -12.01
N LEU A 291 -8.65 1.54 -11.01
CA LEU A 291 -7.53 2.45 -11.15
C LEU A 291 -6.21 1.75 -10.82
N LEU A 292 -5.18 2.00 -11.62
CA LEU A 292 -3.79 1.78 -11.25
C LEU A 292 -3.18 3.13 -10.86
N CYS A 293 -2.69 3.21 -9.63
CA CYS A 293 -2.24 4.45 -9.00
C CYS A 293 -0.77 4.37 -8.60
N LEU A 294 -0.04 5.47 -8.80
CA LEU A 294 1.25 5.68 -8.17
C LEU A 294 1.03 6.31 -6.79
N LEU A 295 1.39 5.60 -5.74
CA LEU A 295 1.28 6.07 -4.36
C LEU A 295 2.60 6.66 -3.89
N MET A 296 2.53 7.76 -3.16
CA MET A 296 3.63 8.39 -2.46
C MET A 296 3.56 8.02 -0.97
N THR A 297 3.84 6.76 -0.68
CA THR A 297 3.66 6.13 0.64
C THR A 297 4.59 6.66 1.72
N GLY A 298 5.79 7.12 1.35
CA GLY A 298 6.74 7.67 2.29
C GLY A 298 7.19 6.69 3.37
N MET A 299 7.37 7.18 4.60
CA MET A 299 7.54 6.32 5.77
C MET A 299 6.18 5.85 6.26
N VAL A 300 6.05 4.57 6.55
CA VAL A 300 4.77 3.91 6.81
C VAL A 300 4.67 3.38 8.23
N CYS A 301 3.45 3.31 8.76
CA CYS A 301 3.17 2.67 10.05
C CYS A 301 2.07 1.61 9.94
N LEU A 302 1.93 0.76 10.96
CA LEU A 302 0.79 -0.15 11.03
C LEU A 302 -0.51 0.65 11.18
N GLY A 303 -1.46 0.40 10.29
CA GLY A 303 -2.79 1.01 10.29
C GLY A 303 -3.60 0.58 11.51
N ASP A 304 -4.34 1.55 12.05
CA ASP A 304 -5.05 1.46 13.32
C ASP A 304 -6.38 2.21 13.18
N PRO A 305 -7.52 1.59 13.53
CA PRO A 305 -8.82 2.26 13.49
C PRO A 305 -8.86 3.55 14.35
N GLU A 306 -8.00 3.68 15.36
CA GLU A 306 -7.93 4.85 16.24
C GLU A 306 -7.08 6.01 15.68
N HIS A 307 -6.51 5.90 14.47
CA HIS A 307 -5.80 7.01 13.84
C HIS A 307 -6.76 8.17 13.48
N LYS A 308 -6.95 9.14 14.38
CA LYS A 308 -7.88 10.27 14.19
C LYS A 308 -7.28 11.38 13.31
N GLY A 309 -7.36 11.21 11.99
CA GLY A 309 -7.08 12.25 10.99
C GLY A 309 -5.61 12.63 10.78
N VAL A 310 -4.71 12.25 11.68
CA VAL A 310 -3.25 12.35 11.50
C VAL A 310 -2.57 11.07 11.98
N LEU A 311 -1.53 10.63 11.27
CA LEU A 311 -0.73 9.48 11.66
C LEU A 311 0.24 9.80 12.83
N PRO A 312 0.71 8.78 13.57
CA PRO A 312 1.67 8.96 14.67
C PRO A 312 2.95 9.69 14.26
N VAL A 313 3.62 10.28 15.25
CA VAL A 313 4.93 10.89 15.06
C VAL A 313 5.96 9.76 14.90
N ARG A 314 6.70 9.78 13.80
CA ARG A 314 7.83 8.88 13.57
C ARG A 314 9.09 9.40 14.27
N MET A 315 9.46 10.65 13.99
CA MET A 315 10.73 11.23 14.45
C MET A 315 10.68 12.74 14.58
N GLY A 316 10.98 13.27 15.77
CA GLY A 316 10.95 14.71 16.02
C GLY A 316 9.56 15.29 15.71
N ARG A 317 9.49 16.15 14.67
CA ARG A 317 8.22 16.73 14.18
C ARG A 317 7.60 15.98 12.99
N HIS A 318 8.28 14.95 12.48
CA HIS A 318 7.88 14.22 11.28
C HIS A 318 6.93 13.08 11.65
N ARG A 319 5.78 13.04 10.99
CA ARG A 319 4.79 11.95 11.10
C ARG A 319 5.03 10.90 10.01
N TYR A 320 4.47 9.72 10.20
CA TYR A 320 4.33 8.77 9.10
C TYR A 320 3.45 9.37 7.99
N ASN A 321 3.70 8.95 6.75
CA ASN A 321 3.09 9.49 5.54
C ASN A 321 1.86 8.67 5.11
N SER A 322 1.92 7.35 5.28
CA SER A 322 0.80 6.44 5.05
C SER A 322 0.77 5.32 6.11
N SER A 323 -0.27 4.50 6.06
CA SER A 323 -0.35 3.30 6.89
C SER A 323 -0.63 2.06 6.06
N VAL A 324 -0.33 0.89 6.63
CA VAL A 324 -0.51 -0.40 5.96
C VAL A 324 -1.27 -1.39 6.84
N ASP A 325 -1.92 -2.36 6.21
CA ASP A 325 -2.54 -3.49 6.90
C ASP A 325 -1.53 -4.38 7.63
N SER A 326 -0.30 -4.53 7.14
CA SER A 326 0.70 -5.36 7.79
C SER A 326 2.10 -4.83 7.52
N LEU A 327 2.95 -4.77 8.56
CA LEU A 327 4.37 -4.42 8.38
C LEU A 327 5.18 -5.59 7.81
N ALA A 328 4.71 -6.82 8.00
CA ALA A 328 5.38 -8.01 7.47
C ALA A 328 5.24 -8.10 5.95
N ASN A 329 4.00 -8.03 5.46
CA ASN A 329 3.63 -8.13 4.05
C ASN A 329 2.46 -7.16 3.80
N PRO A 330 2.72 -5.90 3.41
CA PRO A 330 1.66 -4.96 3.08
C PRO A 330 0.91 -5.41 1.82
N GLU A 331 -0.39 -5.64 1.96
CA GLU A 331 -1.30 -5.86 0.85
C GLU A 331 -2.25 -4.69 0.65
N ILE A 332 -2.45 -3.86 1.67
CA ILE A 332 -3.28 -2.67 1.64
C ILE A 332 -2.51 -1.46 2.15
N PHE A 333 -2.60 -0.36 1.41
CA PHE A 333 -2.04 0.94 1.75
C PHE A 333 -3.19 1.94 1.98
N VAL A 334 -3.07 2.74 3.04
CA VAL A 334 -4.06 3.79 3.37
C VAL A 334 -3.36 5.15 3.39
N THR A 335 -3.82 6.05 2.53
CA THR A 335 -3.31 7.43 2.44
C THR A 335 -4.33 8.43 2.99
N GLN A 336 -3.85 9.46 3.68
CA GLN A 336 -4.70 10.49 4.30
C GLN A 336 -4.66 11.85 3.60
N SER A 337 -3.84 11.99 2.54
CA SER A 337 -3.70 13.22 1.77
C SER A 337 -4.12 13.00 0.32
N PRO A 338 -4.90 13.92 -0.27
CA PRO A 338 -5.27 13.88 -1.69
C PRO A 338 -4.07 13.71 -2.64
N GLY A 339 -2.99 14.45 -2.38
CA GLY A 339 -1.79 14.42 -3.20
C GLY A 339 -0.91 13.19 -2.98
N ALA A 340 -1.25 12.27 -2.08
CA ALA A 340 -0.45 11.08 -1.82
C ALA A 340 -0.65 9.95 -2.83
N ALA A 341 -1.54 10.12 -3.81
CA ALA A 341 -1.80 9.15 -4.86
C ALA A 341 -2.12 9.85 -6.18
N TYR A 342 -1.50 9.38 -7.27
CA TYR A 342 -1.81 9.81 -8.63
C TYR A 342 -2.50 8.66 -9.38
N PRO A 343 -3.75 8.84 -9.86
CA PRO A 343 -4.45 7.83 -10.67
C PRO A 343 -3.88 7.86 -12.08
N ALA A 344 -2.97 6.94 -12.43
CA ALA A 344 -2.27 7.01 -13.71
C ALA A 344 -3.01 6.29 -14.85
N TYR A 345 -3.79 5.25 -14.54
CA TYR A 345 -4.54 4.50 -15.54
C TYR A 345 -5.91 4.08 -15.03
N VAL A 346 -6.89 4.07 -15.94
CA VAL A 346 -8.18 3.39 -15.80
C VAL A 346 -8.13 2.12 -16.64
N ILE A 347 -8.37 0.97 -16.01
CA ILE A 347 -8.39 -0.33 -16.68
C ILE A 347 -9.84 -0.81 -16.69
N THR A 348 -10.39 -0.99 -17.89
CA THR A 348 -11.73 -1.53 -18.12
C THR A 348 -11.63 -3.00 -18.53
N PHE A 349 -12.30 -3.88 -17.80
CA PHE A 349 -12.18 -5.32 -17.96
C PHE A 349 -13.51 -6.01 -17.65
N SER A 350 -13.64 -7.27 -18.05
CA SER A 350 -14.75 -8.11 -17.61
C SER A 350 -14.35 -9.58 -17.59
N GLN A 351 -15.26 -10.42 -17.08
CA GLN A 351 -15.17 -11.84 -17.31
C GLN A 351 -15.57 -12.13 -18.75
N MET A 352 -14.84 -13.02 -19.44
CA MET A 352 -15.42 -13.61 -20.64
C MET A 352 -16.77 -14.25 -20.28
N PRO A 353 -17.81 -14.09 -21.12
CA PRO A 353 -18.99 -14.92 -20.97
C PRO A 353 -18.52 -16.37 -21.08
N THR A 354 -18.55 -17.10 -19.96
CA THR A 354 -18.49 -18.55 -20.01
C THR A 354 -19.65 -18.95 -20.91
N GLY A 355 -19.36 -19.53 -22.08
CA GLY A 355 -20.36 -19.86 -23.07
C GLY A 355 -21.57 -20.47 -22.39
N THR A 356 -22.76 -20.01 -22.77
CA THR A 356 -24.02 -20.57 -22.30
C THR A 356 -23.94 -22.10 -22.41
N ALA A 357 -23.80 -22.76 -21.27
CA ALA A 357 -24.39 -24.08 -21.12
C ALA A 357 -25.90 -23.81 -21.10
N ASP A 358 -26.47 -23.62 -22.29
CA ASP A 358 -27.91 -23.67 -22.46
C ASP A 358 -28.37 -25.05 -21.99
N GLY A 359 -29.31 -25.00 -21.04
CA GLY A 359 -30.20 -26.03 -20.53
C GLY A 359 -29.89 -27.49 -20.85
N ASP A 360 -29.74 -28.27 -19.78
CA ASP A 360 -30.89 -29.10 -19.44
C ASP A 360 -30.97 -29.30 -17.93
N GLY A 361 -32.20 -29.34 -17.43
CA GLY A 361 -32.45 -29.39 -16.00
C GLY A 361 -31.90 -30.67 -15.38
N ASP A 362 -31.43 -30.54 -14.14
CA ASP A 362 -31.86 -31.53 -13.17
C ASP A 362 -32.00 -30.90 -11.79
N ARG A 363 -33.22 -31.09 -11.28
CA ARG A 363 -33.61 -30.93 -9.89
C ARG A 363 -32.86 -31.96 -9.03
N TRP A 364 -32.96 -31.71 -7.71
CA TRP A 364 -32.98 -32.67 -6.59
C TRP A 364 -31.68 -32.83 -5.79
N PRO A 365 -31.77 -33.12 -4.47
CA PRO A 365 -32.84 -32.84 -3.48
C PRO A 365 -32.45 -31.76 -2.45
#